data_AF-A0AAN8XSG5-F1
#
_entry.id   AF-A0AAN8XSG5-F1
#
_cell.length_a   1.000
_cell.length_b   1.000
_cell.length_c   1.000
_cell.angle_alpha   90.00
_cell.angle_beta   90.00
_cell.angle_gamma   90.00
#
_symmetry.space_group_name_H-M   'P 1'
#
loop_
_entity.id
_entity.type
_entity.pdbx_description
1 polymer ?
#
loop_
_entity_poly.entity_id
_entity_poly.type
_entity_poly.pdbx_seq_one_letter_code
_entity_poly.pdbx_strand_id
1 'polypeptide(L)'
;MSIVTLQEFQAFLIEQQQEDENCAARIIKNFVQDSHRDVQEPYFYIEEFMKYLFSKENQLWDKRYDRVHQDMTKSLSQYWIASSHNT
;
A
#
# COMPACT_ATOMS: atom_id res chain seq x y z
N MET A 1 -4.97 -23.05 12.62
CA MET A 1 -4.93 -21.96 11.63
C MET A 1 -3.49 -21.53 11.50
N SER A 2 -2.97 -21.47 10.27
CA SER A 2 -1.62 -20.98 10.00
C SER A 2 -1.60 -19.45 10.05
N ILE A 3 -0.50 -18.88 10.54
CA ILE A 3 -0.31 -17.44 10.68
C ILE A 3 0.88 -16.97 9.85
N VAL A 4 0.89 -15.69 9.53
CA VAL A 4 2.05 -14.94 9.06
C VAL A 4 2.44 -14.00 10.21
N THR A 5 3.59 -14.26 10.80
CA THR A 5 4.14 -13.47 11.91
C THR A 5 4.57 -12.08 11.45
N LEU A 6 4.79 -11.17 12.41
CA LEU A 6 5.33 -9.84 12.10
C LEU A 6 6.64 -9.92 11.31
N GLN A 7 7.56 -10.80 11.74
CA GLN A 7 8.86 -10.97 11.08
C GLN A 7 8.74 -11.50 9.65
N GLU A 8 7.85 -12.47 9.40
CA GLU A 8 7.60 -12.97 8.04
C GLU A 8 6.97 -11.88 7.15
N PHE A 9 6.08 -11.07 7.70
CA PHE A 9 5.51 -9.95 6.95
C PHE A 9 6.53 -8.84 6.69
N GLN A 10 7.44 -8.55 7.62
CA GLN A 10 8.56 -7.63 7.41
C GLN A 10 9.47 -8.10 6.27
N ALA A 11 9.84 -9.39 6.26
CA ALA A 11 10.60 -9.98 5.18
C ALA A 11 9.85 -9.88 3.84
N PHE A 12 8.53 -10.13 3.83
CA PHE A 12 7.69 -9.96 2.65
C PHE A 12 7.71 -8.51 2.11
N LEU A 13 7.61 -7.51 2.98
CA LEU A 13 7.67 -6.10 2.57
C LEU A 13 9.00 -5.77 1.89
N ILE A 14 10.12 -6.20 2.46
CA ILE A 14 11.45 -5.94 1.89
C ILE A 14 11.66 -6.70 0.58
N GLU A 15 11.46 -8.01 0.62
CA GLU A 15 11.90 -8.90 -0.47
C GLU A 15 10.94 -8.90 -1.66
N GLN A 16 9.64 -8.73 -1.40
CA GLN A 16 8.60 -8.89 -2.42
C GLN A 16 7.94 -7.57 -2.81
N GLN A 17 7.80 -6.61 -1.88
CA GLN A 17 7.15 -5.31 -2.14
C GLN A 17 8.14 -4.16 -2.33
N GLN A 18 9.40 -4.32 -1.92
CA GLN A 18 10.39 -3.23 -1.88
C GLN A 18 9.91 -2.04 -1.02
N GLU A 19 9.22 -2.34 0.08
CA GLU A 19 8.67 -1.38 1.03
C GLU A 19 9.41 -1.41 2.38
N ASP A 20 9.24 -0.35 3.18
CA ASP A 20 9.86 -0.24 4.51
C ASP A 20 9.18 -1.14 5.55
N GLU A 21 9.95 -2.06 6.13
CA GLU A 21 9.50 -3.00 7.15
C GLU A 21 8.99 -2.34 8.44
N ASN A 22 9.43 -1.11 8.74
CA ASN A 22 9.02 -0.38 9.95
C ASN A 22 7.52 -0.09 9.98
N CYS A 23 6.85 -0.13 8.82
CA CYS A 23 5.40 0.04 8.72
C CYS A 23 4.60 -1.25 8.97
N ALA A 24 5.25 -2.42 9.04
CA ALA A 24 4.59 -3.73 9.09
C ALA A 24 3.54 -3.85 10.21
N ALA A 25 3.93 -3.54 11.45
CA ALA A 25 3.04 -3.65 12.61
C ALA A 25 1.80 -2.75 12.46
N ARG A 26 1.99 -1.53 11.95
CA ARG A 26 0.90 -0.57 11.72
C ARG A 26 -0.05 -1.06 10.62
N ILE A 27 0.49 -1.63 9.54
CA ILE A 27 -0.30 -2.19 8.44
C ILE A 27 -1.19 -3.33 8.97
N ILE A 28 -0.60 -4.29 9.69
CA ILE A 28 -1.34 -5.43 10.24
C ILE A 28 -2.46 -4.94 11.15
N LYS A 29 -2.16 -4.06 12.12
CA LYS A 29 -3.15 -3.53 13.07
C LYS A 29 -4.30 -2.80 12.38
N ASN A 30 -3.98 -1.92 11.42
CA ASN A 30 -4.98 -1.14 10.69
C ASN A 30 -5.87 -2.00 9.79
N PHE A 31 -5.33 -3.09 9.24
CA PHE A 31 -6.08 -4.00 8.37
C PHE A 31 -6.95 -4.96 9.17
N VAL A 32 -6.41 -5.52 10.25
CA VAL A 32 -7.07 -6.53 11.08
C VAL A 32 -8.16 -5.93 11.97
N GLN A 33 -7.92 -4.73 12.53
CA GLN A 33 -8.88 -3.98 13.36
C GLN A 33 -9.46 -4.79 14.53
N ASP A 34 -8.65 -5.66 15.14
CA ASP A 34 -9.04 -6.50 16.27
C ASP A 34 -8.42 -5.99 17.58
N SER A 35 -9.27 -5.43 18.44
CA SER A 35 -8.87 -4.85 19.72
C SER A 35 -8.21 -5.83 20.68
N HIS A 36 -8.48 -7.13 20.57
CA HIS A 36 -7.85 -8.14 21.44
C HIS A 36 -6.41 -8.45 20.99
N ARG A 37 -6.13 -8.34 19.69
CA ARG A 37 -4.79 -8.56 19.12
C ARG A 37 -3.91 -7.31 19.16
N ASP A 38 -4.48 -6.16 19.49
CA ASP A 38 -3.76 -4.88 19.50
C ASP A 38 -2.75 -4.76 20.65
N VAL A 39 -2.95 -5.54 21.73
CA VAL A 39 -2.09 -5.57 22.93
C VAL A 39 -0.93 -6.58 22.82
N GLN A 40 -0.93 -7.42 21.78
CA GLN A 40 0.09 -8.43 21.51
C GLN A 40 0.91 -8.05 20.27
N GLU A 41 1.97 -8.82 20.00
CA GLU A 41 2.68 -8.72 18.72
C GLU A 41 1.71 -9.03 17.56
N PRO A 42 1.54 -8.12 16.58
CA PRO A 42 0.53 -8.28 15.54
C PRO A 42 0.93 -9.34 14.52
N TYR A 43 -0.05 -10.08 14.00
CA TYR A 43 0.12 -11.10 12.98
C TYR A 43 -1.12 -11.15 12.07
N PHE A 44 -0.96 -11.76 10.90
CA PHE A 44 -2.09 -12.13 10.05
C PHE A 44 -2.42 -13.62 10.21
N TYR A 45 -3.69 -13.99 10.19
CA TYR A 45 -4.05 -15.32 9.68
C TYR A 45 -3.82 -15.36 8.16
N ILE A 46 -3.49 -16.53 7.60
CA ILE A 46 -3.26 -16.64 6.14
C ILE A 46 -4.42 -16.06 5.32
N GLU A 47 -5.66 -16.25 5.75
CA GLU A 47 -6.82 -15.67 5.06
C GLU A 47 -6.85 -14.13 5.10
N GLU A 48 -6.41 -13.52 6.21
CA GLU A 48 -6.30 -12.06 6.34
C GLU A 48 -5.16 -11.54 5.47
N PHE A 49 -4.02 -12.22 5.45
CA PHE A 49 -2.89 -11.87 4.58
C PHE A 49 -3.30 -11.92 3.11
N MET A 50 -3.99 -12.98 2.68
CA MET A 50 -4.50 -13.07 1.31
C MET A 50 -5.48 -11.93 0.99
N LYS A 51 -6.37 -11.56 1.92
CA LYS A 51 -7.26 -10.41 1.74
C LYS A 51 -6.49 -9.10 1.63
N TYR A 52 -5.44 -8.91 2.43
CA TYR A 52 -4.57 -7.73 2.39
C TYR A 52 -3.94 -7.57 1.00
N LEU A 53 -3.42 -8.65 0.40
CA LEU A 53 -2.79 -8.57 -0.93
C LEU A 53 -3.69 -7.99 -2.02
N PHE A 54 -5.00 -8.23 -1.94
CA PHE A 54 -6.00 -7.74 -2.89
C PHE A 54 -6.76 -6.50 -2.41
N SER A 55 -6.38 -5.93 -1.26
CA SER A 55 -7.10 -4.81 -0.67
C SER A 55 -6.65 -3.45 -1.24
N LYS A 56 -7.41 -2.40 -0.92
CA LYS A 56 -7.05 -1.02 -1.32
C LYS A 56 -5.84 -0.49 -0.58
N GLU A 57 -5.52 -1.06 0.58
CA GLU A 57 -4.37 -0.72 1.40
C GLU A 57 -3.06 -1.19 0.75
N ASN A 58 -3.09 -2.29 -0.02
CA ASN A 58 -1.95 -2.82 -0.77
C ASN A 58 -2.04 -2.52 -2.28
N GLN A 59 -2.72 -1.44 -2.67
CA GLN A 59 -2.87 -1.09 -4.09
C GLN A 59 -1.55 -0.53 -4.66
N LEU A 60 -1.27 -0.83 -5.93
CA LEU A 60 -0.09 -0.30 -6.64
C LEU A 60 -0.17 1.22 -6.89
N TRP A 61 -1.37 1.77 -6.96
CA TRP A 61 -1.56 3.18 -7.29
C TRP A 61 -1.29 4.08 -6.09
N ASP A 62 -0.31 4.97 -6.24
CA ASP A 62 -0.04 6.01 -5.28
C ASP A 62 -1.06 7.16 -5.40
N LYS A 63 -1.93 7.26 -4.39
CA LYS A 63 -3.02 8.25 -4.32
C LYS A 63 -2.54 9.70 -4.34
N ARG A 64 -1.26 9.99 -4.14
CA ARG A 64 -0.71 11.35 -4.33
C ARG A 64 -0.92 11.86 -5.76
N TYR A 65 -1.00 10.94 -6.73
CA TYR A 65 -1.25 11.25 -8.14
C TYR A 65 -2.75 11.36 -8.50
N ASP A 66 -3.67 11.20 -7.55
CA ASP A 66 -5.11 11.44 -7.76
C ASP A 66 -5.42 12.92 -8.02
N ARG A 67 -4.49 13.80 -7.69
CA ARG A 67 -4.60 15.26 -7.85
C ARG A 67 -3.53 15.74 -8.83
N VAL A 68 -3.74 16.96 -9.34
CA VAL A 68 -2.70 17.66 -10.11
C VAL A 68 -1.47 17.81 -9.22
N HIS A 69 -0.42 17.10 -9.59
CA HIS A 69 0.85 17.01 -8.85
C HIS A 69 2.00 17.67 -9.63
N GLN A 70 1.77 17.96 -10.91
CA GLN A 70 2.70 18.72 -11.73
C GLN A 70 2.68 20.20 -11.30
N ASP A 71 3.84 20.83 -11.36
CA ASP A 71 3.92 22.29 -11.26
C ASP A 71 3.24 22.90 -12.48
N MET A 72 2.08 23.53 -12.27
CA MET A 72 1.24 24.13 -13.33
C MET A 72 1.61 25.59 -13.65
N THR A 73 2.77 26.08 -13.20
CA THR A 73 3.23 27.46 -13.43
C THR A 73 4.28 27.58 -14.54
N LYS A 74 4.67 26.45 -15.15
CA LYS A 74 5.66 26.37 -16.23
C LYS A 74 5.05 26.72 -17.59
N SER A 75 5.90 26.90 -18.60
CA SER A 75 5.41 27.20 -19.96
C SER A 75 4.70 25.99 -20.57
N LEU A 76 3.73 26.23 -21.46
CA LEU A 76 2.89 25.17 -22.04
C LEU A 76 3.70 24.09 -22.78
N SER A 77 4.83 24.46 -23.37
CA SER A 77 5.74 23.55 -24.06
C SER A 77 6.47 22.57 -23.13
N GLN A 78 6.32 22.68 -21.81
CA GLN A 78 6.93 21.79 -20.81
C GLN A 78 5.98 20.69 -20.34
N TYR A 79 4.79 20.57 -20.92
CA TYR A 79 3.80 19.56 -20.55
C TYR A 79 3.50 18.62 -21.71
N TRP A 80 3.29 17.34 -21.38
CA TRP A 80 2.60 16.40 -22.25
C TRP A 80 1.10 16.68 -22.17
N ILE A 81 0.49 17.01 -23.30
CA ILE A 81 -0.93 17.37 -23.38
C ILE A 81 -1.67 16.24 -24.08
N ALA A 82 -2.55 15.57 -23.34
CA ALA A 82 -3.44 14.56 -23.89
C ALA A 82 -4.26 15.19 -25.02
N SER A 83 -4.10 14.64 -26.23
CA SER A 83 -4.72 15.17 -27.44
C SER A 83 -5.42 14.02 -28.15
N SER A 84 -6.63 14.26 -28.64
CA SER A 84 -7.38 13.31 -29.46
C SER A 84 -7.58 13.89 -30.86
N HIS A 85 -7.54 13.02 -31.87
CA HIS A 85 -7.74 13.41 -33.26
C HIS A 85 -9.16 13.03 -33.69
N ASN A 86 -9.91 13.94 -34.32
CA ASN A 86 -11.27 13.73 -34.82
C ASN A 86 -12.27 13.19 -33.76
N THR A 87 -12.29 13.80 -32.57
CA THR A 87 -13.37 13.60 -31.57
C THR A 87 -14.35 14.76 -31.69
#